data_AF-A0A1U7T3R9-F1
#
_entry.id   AF-A0A1U7T3R9-F1
#
_cell.length_a   1.000
_cell.length_b   1.000
_cell.length_c   1.000
_cell.angle_alpha   90.00
_cell.angle_beta   90.00
_cell.angle_gamma   90.00
#
_symmetry.space_group_name_H-M   'P 1'
#
loop_
_entity.id
_entity.type
_entity.pdbx_description
1 polymer ?
#
loop_
_entity_poly.entity_id
_entity_poly.type
_entity_poly.pdbx_seq_one_letter_code
_entity_poly.pdbx_strand_id
1 'polypeptide(L)'
;MASHVDLLTELQLLEKVPTLERLRAAQKRRAQQLKKWAQYEQDLQHRKRKHERKRSTGGRRKKVSFEASVALLEASLRNDAEEVRYFLKNKVSPDLCNEDGLTALHQCCIDNFEEIVKLLLSHGANVNAKDNELWTPLHAAATCGHINLVKILVQYGADLLAVNSDGNMPYDLCEDEPTLDVIETCMAYQGITQEKINEMRAAPEQQMIADIHCMIAAGQDLDWIDAQGATLLHVAGANGFLRAAELLLDHGVRVDVKDWDGWEPLHAAAFWGQMQMAELLVSHGASLSARTSMDEMPIDLCEEEEFKVLLLELKHKHDVIMKSQLRHKSSLSRRTSSAGSRGKVVRRASLSDRTNLYRKEYEGEAILWQQRSAAEDQRTSTYNGDIRETRTDQENKDP
;
A
#
# COMPACT_ATOMS: atom_id res chain seq x y z
N MET A 1 20.54 -32.46 35.05
CA MET A 1 19.16 -32.08 34.67
C MET A 1 18.28 -33.31 34.90
N ALA A 2 16.98 -33.17 35.16
CA ALA A 2 16.09 -34.34 35.18
C ALA A 2 16.17 -35.01 33.80
N SER A 3 16.32 -36.32 33.75
CA SER A 3 16.40 -37.02 32.47
C SER A 3 15.06 -36.96 31.76
N HIS A 4 15.08 -37.12 30.43
CA HIS A 4 13.84 -37.21 29.64
C HIS A 4 12.91 -38.32 30.17
N VAL A 5 13.49 -39.40 30.69
CA VAL A 5 12.74 -40.51 31.29
C VAL A 5 12.04 -40.07 32.59
N ASP A 6 12.72 -39.33 33.45
CA ASP A 6 12.13 -38.81 34.69
C ASP A 6 10.91 -37.90 34.41
N LEU A 7 11.01 -37.07 33.37
CA LEU A 7 9.92 -36.21 32.89
C LEU A 7 8.69 -36.99 32.44
N LEU A 8 8.88 -38.08 31.69
CA LEU A 8 7.78 -38.93 31.22
C LEU A 8 7.09 -39.65 32.37
N THR A 9 7.86 -40.14 33.35
CA THR A 9 7.29 -40.79 34.55
C THR A 9 6.49 -39.82 35.41
N GLU A 10 6.96 -38.58 35.55
CA GLU A 10 6.27 -37.53 36.30
C GLU A 10 4.98 -37.08 35.61
N LEU A 11 4.95 -37.02 34.28
CA LEU A 11 3.75 -36.71 33.51
C LEU A 11 2.62 -37.73 33.73
N GLN A 12 2.96 -39.03 33.73
CA GLN A 12 2.00 -40.11 34.01
C GLN A 12 1.41 -40.02 35.44
N LEU A 13 2.17 -39.48 36.39
CA LEU A 13 1.71 -39.26 37.76
C LEU A 13 0.84 -38.00 37.87
N LEU A 14 1.22 -36.92 37.20
CA LEU A 14 0.50 -35.65 37.20
C LEU A 14 -0.87 -35.75 36.53
N GLU A 15 -1.05 -36.62 35.53
CA GLU A 15 -2.34 -36.85 34.86
C GLU A 15 -3.44 -37.32 35.83
N LYS A 16 -3.06 -38.02 36.90
CA LYS A 16 -3.98 -38.55 37.93
C LYS A 16 -4.31 -37.55 39.03
N VAL A 17 -3.72 -36.35 38.98
CA VAL A 17 -3.75 -35.36 40.07
C VAL A 17 -4.66 -34.17 39.68
N PRO A 18 -5.42 -33.60 40.63
CA PRO A 18 -6.27 -32.43 40.37
C PRO A 18 -5.49 -31.25 39.76
N THR A 19 -6.17 -30.44 38.95
CA THR A 19 -5.58 -29.34 38.17
C THR A 19 -4.78 -28.35 39.04
N LEU A 20 -5.27 -28.04 40.24
CA LEU A 20 -4.61 -27.13 41.18
C LEU A 20 -3.24 -27.65 41.66
N GLU A 21 -3.14 -28.95 41.91
CA GLU A 21 -1.90 -29.58 42.37
C GLU A 21 -0.90 -29.76 41.23
N ARG A 22 -1.38 -30.03 40.01
CA ARG A 22 -0.54 -29.98 38.81
C ARG A 22 0.07 -28.58 38.60
N LEU A 23 -0.71 -27.52 38.79
CA LEU A 23 -0.22 -26.15 38.70
C LEU A 23 0.85 -25.84 39.76
N ARG A 24 0.64 -26.26 41.01
CA ARG A 24 1.63 -26.09 42.08
C ARG A 24 2.92 -26.86 41.80
N ALA A 25 2.83 -28.09 41.27
CA ALA A 25 3.99 -28.88 40.86
C ALA A 25 4.77 -28.21 39.72
N ALA A 26 4.06 -27.69 38.71
CA ALA A 26 4.67 -26.94 37.60
C ALA A 26 5.36 -25.65 38.07
N GLN A 27 4.72 -24.88 38.95
CA GLN A 27 5.32 -23.68 39.56
C GLN A 27 6.58 -24.01 40.37
N LYS A 28 6.53 -25.06 41.19
CA LYS A 28 7.69 -25.53 41.98
C LYS A 28 8.83 -25.99 41.07
N ARG A 29 8.52 -26.70 39.99
CA ARG A 29 9.51 -27.14 38.99
C ARG A 29 10.17 -25.95 38.29
N ARG A 30 9.38 -24.98 37.83
CA ARG A 30 9.89 -23.75 37.21
C ARG A 30 10.78 -22.97 38.17
N ALA A 31 10.38 -22.83 39.43
CA ALA A 31 11.21 -22.18 40.45
C ALA A 31 12.56 -22.90 40.67
N GLN A 32 12.56 -24.24 40.70
CA GLN A 32 13.79 -25.03 40.81
C GLN A 32 14.68 -24.91 39.57
N GLN A 33 14.09 -24.88 38.37
CA GLN A 33 14.82 -24.67 37.11
C GLN A 33 15.48 -23.29 37.09
N LEU A 34 14.75 -22.23 37.47
CA LEU A 34 15.29 -20.87 37.57
C LEU A 34 16.42 -20.78 38.59
N LYS A 35 16.31 -21.44 39.75
CA LYS A 35 17.38 -21.47 40.75
C LYS A 35 18.66 -22.16 40.22
N LYS A 36 18.51 -23.29 39.54
CA LYS A 36 19.63 -24.00 38.91
C LYS A 36 20.26 -23.17 37.78
N TRP A 37 19.42 -22.49 37.00
CA TRP A 37 19.86 -21.59 35.94
C TRP A 37 20.67 -20.41 36.50
N ALA A 38 20.17 -19.75 37.55
CA ALA A 38 20.88 -18.64 38.20
C ALA A 38 22.26 -19.05 38.72
N GLN A 39 22.37 -20.25 39.32
CA GLN A 39 23.65 -20.78 39.77
C GLN A 39 24.60 -21.08 38.59
N TYR A 40 24.08 -21.69 37.52
CA TYR A 40 24.84 -21.93 36.29
C TYR A 40 25.32 -20.62 35.65
N GLU A 41 24.50 -19.57 35.64
CA GLU A 41 24.83 -18.25 35.11
C GLU A 41 25.96 -17.59 35.92
N GLN A 42 25.91 -17.67 37.26
CA GLN A 42 27.00 -17.19 38.11
C GLN A 42 28.31 -17.93 37.81
N ASP A 43 28.27 -19.26 37.72
CA ASP A 43 29.45 -20.07 37.36
C ASP A 43 30.00 -19.69 35.97
N LEU A 44 29.11 -19.45 35.00
CA LEU A 44 29.48 -19.01 33.65
C LEU A 44 30.16 -17.64 33.67
N GLN A 45 29.64 -16.69 34.46
CA GLN A 45 30.24 -15.36 34.63
C GLN A 45 31.61 -15.44 35.32
N HIS A 46 31.75 -16.27 36.35
CA HIS A 46 33.04 -16.54 36.99
C HIS A 46 34.06 -17.15 36.01
N ARG A 47 33.64 -18.09 35.16
CA ARG A 47 34.48 -18.66 34.09
C ARG A 47 34.85 -17.62 33.03
N LYS A 48 33.93 -16.74 32.62
CA LYS A 48 34.20 -15.63 31.69
C LYS A 48 35.26 -14.68 32.27
N ARG A 49 35.10 -14.20 33.50
CA ARG A 49 36.07 -13.33 34.20
C ARG A 49 37.46 -14.00 34.31
N LYS A 50 37.52 -15.29 34.61
CA LYS A 50 38.78 -16.06 34.65
C LYS A 50 39.42 -16.21 33.27
N HIS A 51 38.63 -16.36 32.22
CA HIS A 51 39.12 -16.47 30.85
C HIS A 51 39.60 -15.11 30.30
N GLU A 52 38.94 -14.01 30.68
CA GLU A 52 39.28 -12.64 30.27
C GLU A 52 40.60 -12.18 30.90
N ARG A 53 40.83 -12.48 32.19
CA ARG A 53 42.13 -12.29 32.87
C ARG A 53 43.30 -13.05 32.22
N LYS A 54 43.03 -14.14 31.50
CA LYS A 54 44.05 -14.92 30.78
C LYS A 54 44.27 -14.46 29.33
N ARG A 55 43.44 -13.56 28.79
CA ARG A 55 43.37 -13.24 27.35
C ARG A 55 43.86 -11.84 26.98
N SER A 56 44.50 -11.12 27.90
CA SER A 56 44.90 -9.71 27.73
C SER A 56 45.93 -9.42 26.63
N THR A 57 46.29 -10.38 25.77
CA THR A 57 47.32 -10.23 24.71
C THR A 57 46.90 -10.69 23.31
N GLY A 58 45.61 -10.86 23.02
CA GLY A 58 45.19 -11.22 21.66
C GLY A 58 43.74 -10.85 21.35
N GLY A 59 43.54 -9.87 20.47
CA GLY A 59 42.23 -9.41 20.01
C GLY A 59 41.41 -10.57 19.43
N ARG A 60 40.28 -10.90 20.08
CA ARG A 60 39.31 -11.85 19.53
C ARG A 60 38.54 -11.16 18.41
N ARG A 61 38.74 -11.61 17.16
CA ARG A 61 37.80 -11.31 16.07
C ARG A 61 36.42 -11.85 16.47
N LYS A 62 35.39 -10.99 16.49
CA LYS A 62 34.00 -11.42 16.66
C LYS A 62 33.68 -12.38 15.50
N LYS A 63 33.10 -13.55 15.81
CA LYS A 63 32.82 -14.59 14.80
C LYS A 63 31.61 -14.27 13.93
N VAL A 64 30.77 -13.35 14.38
CA VAL A 64 29.56 -12.89 13.70
C VAL A 64 29.64 -11.36 13.66
N SER A 65 29.41 -10.79 12.49
CA SER A 65 29.30 -9.35 12.23
C SER A 65 28.07 -9.11 11.38
N PHE A 66 27.41 -7.99 11.59
CA PHE A 66 26.29 -7.53 10.77
C PHE A 66 26.78 -6.53 9.74
N GLU A 67 25.94 -6.27 8.76
CA GLU A 67 26.16 -5.20 7.80
C GLU A 67 26.28 -3.84 8.50
N ALA A 68 27.09 -2.95 7.94
CA ALA A 68 27.37 -1.65 8.55
C ALA A 68 26.11 -0.76 8.63
N SER A 69 25.19 -0.88 7.66
CA SER A 69 23.90 -0.19 7.66
C SER A 69 23.08 -0.58 8.88
N VAL A 70 22.84 -1.89 9.05
CA VAL A 70 22.11 -2.45 10.18
C VAL A 70 22.75 -2.05 11.52
N ALA A 71 24.07 -2.13 11.62
CA ALA A 71 24.77 -1.81 12.86
C ALA A 71 24.68 -0.32 13.23
N LEU A 72 24.83 0.58 12.26
CA LEU A 72 24.72 2.02 12.49
C LEU A 72 23.28 2.42 12.83
N LEU A 73 22.30 1.95 12.05
CA LEU A 73 20.89 2.25 12.26
C LEU A 73 20.42 1.76 13.63
N GLU A 74 20.80 0.54 14.03
CA GLU A 74 20.47 -0.03 15.34
C GLU A 74 21.13 0.72 16.51
N ALA A 75 22.37 1.20 16.34
CA ALA A 75 23.03 2.02 17.36
C ALA A 75 22.34 3.38 17.53
N SER A 76 21.91 4.01 16.43
CA SER A 76 21.15 5.26 16.44
C SER A 76 19.77 5.09 17.09
N LEU A 77 19.05 3.99 16.77
CA LEU A 77 17.76 3.64 17.38
C LEU A 77 17.83 3.47 18.89
N ARG A 78 18.93 2.91 19.41
CA ARG A 78 19.15 2.74 20.86
C ARG A 78 19.66 4.00 21.56
N ASN A 79 19.83 5.11 20.84
CA ASN A 79 20.44 6.33 21.33
C ASN A 79 21.87 6.11 21.90
N ASP A 80 22.66 5.22 21.29
CA ASP A 80 24.04 4.93 21.70
C ASP A 80 25.04 5.81 20.93
N ALA A 81 25.18 7.08 21.37
CA ALA A 81 26.02 8.07 20.70
C ALA A 81 27.49 7.66 20.59
N GLU A 82 28.00 6.86 21.54
CA GLU A 82 29.39 6.41 21.52
C GLU A 82 29.63 5.30 20.50
N GLU A 83 28.68 4.38 20.35
CA GLU A 83 28.74 3.36 19.30
C GLU A 83 28.56 3.98 17.91
N VAL A 84 27.64 4.93 17.76
CA VAL A 84 27.51 5.72 16.52
C VAL A 84 28.82 6.45 16.20
N ARG A 85 29.42 7.13 17.19
CA ARG A 85 30.73 7.82 17.03
C ARG A 85 31.83 6.86 16.60
N TYR A 86 31.83 5.65 17.15
CA TYR A 86 32.77 4.61 16.78
C TYR A 86 32.59 4.18 15.32
N PHE A 87 31.36 3.95 14.85
CA PHE A 87 31.10 3.58 13.47
C PHE A 87 31.49 4.67 12.48
N LEU A 88 31.14 5.92 12.76
CA LEU A 88 31.49 7.07 11.91
C LEU A 88 33.01 7.28 11.83
N LYS A 89 33.73 7.14 12.95
CA LYS A 89 35.21 7.16 12.96
C LYS A 89 35.82 6.05 12.11
N ASN A 90 35.17 4.89 12.02
CA ASN A 90 35.58 3.76 11.19
C ASN A 90 35.11 3.87 9.73
N LYS A 91 34.73 5.05 9.26
CA LYS A 91 34.34 5.33 7.86
C LYS A 91 33.08 4.59 7.41
N VAL A 92 32.19 4.22 8.34
CA VAL A 92 30.83 3.85 7.96
C VAL A 92 30.13 5.11 7.45
N SER A 93 29.47 5.01 6.30
CA SER A 93 28.73 6.14 5.74
C SER A 93 27.56 6.51 6.67
N PRO A 94 27.38 7.79 7.02
CA PRO A 94 26.21 8.23 7.79
C PRO A 94 24.90 8.15 7.00
N ASP A 95 24.98 8.12 5.67
CA ASP A 95 23.83 8.13 4.75
C ASP A 95 23.33 6.72 4.41
N LEU A 96 23.74 5.69 5.17
CA LEU A 96 23.14 4.37 5.04
C LEU A 96 21.68 4.42 5.49
N CYS A 97 20.81 3.79 4.69
CA CYS A 97 19.37 3.73 4.92
C CYS A 97 18.85 2.30 5.02
N ASN A 98 17.62 2.16 5.51
CA ASN A 98 16.84 0.93 5.45
C ASN A 98 16.10 0.80 4.09
N GLU A 99 15.25 -0.22 3.95
CA GLU A 99 14.46 -0.47 2.73
C GLU A 99 13.49 0.68 2.37
N ASP A 100 13.06 1.46 3.36
CA ASP A 100 12.18 2.62 3.18
C ASP A 100 12.96 3.89 2.77
N GLY A 101 14.30 3.82 2.68
CA GLY A 101 15.14 4.98 2.41
C GLY A 101 15.45 5.82 3.66
N LEU A 102 14.97 5.42 4.84
CA LEU A 102 15.22 6.12 6.10
C LEU A 102 16.65 5.91 6.57
N THR A 103 17.40 7.02 6.64
CA THR A 103 18.76 7.06 7.21
C THR A 103 18.73 7.12 8.74
N ALA A 104 19.89 6.94 9.39
CA ALA A 104 20.04 7.21 10.82
C ALA A 104 19.60 8.64 11.22
N LEU A 105 19.81 9.63 10.34
CA LEU A 105 19.45 11.02 10.60
C LEU A 105 17.92 11.21 10.69
N HIS A 106 17.16 10.63 9.76
CA HIS A 106 15.70 10.58 9.80
C HIS A 106 15.19 10.02 11.13
N GLN A 107 15.66 8.83 11.53
CA GLN A 107 15.21 8.19 12.76
C GLN A 107 15.53 9.02 14.01
N CYS A 108 16.74 9.57 14.09
CA CYS A 108 17.10 10.45 15.20
C CYS A 108 16.29 11.74 15.22
N CYS A 109 15.81 12.22 14.06
CA CYS A 109 14.91 13.34 13.99
C CYS A 109 13.50 13.00 14.50
N ILE A 110 12.99 11.79 14.24
CA ILE A 110 11.70 11.31 14.78
C ILE A 110 11.78 11.19 16.31
N ASP A 111 12.85 10.57 16.83
CA ASP A 111 13.00 10.24 18.25
C ASP A 111 13.61 11.35 19.12
N ASN A 112 13.92 12.51 18.53
CA ASN A 112 14.52 13.67 19.20
C ASN A 112 15.93 13.46 19.79
N PHE A 113 16.80 12.71 19.08
CA PHE A 113 18.17 12.45 19.52
C PHE A 113 19.17 13.52 19.04
N GLU A 114 19.07 14.73 19.61
CA GLU A 114 19.88 15.89 19.22
C GLU A 114 21.40 15.65 19.20
N GLU A 115 21.93 14.89 20.17
CA GLU A 115 23.37 14.59 20.24
C GLU A 115 23.82 13.77 19.04
N ILE A 116 23.05 12.76 18.66
CA ILE A 116 23.35 11.88 17.53
C ILE A 116 23.15 12.63 16.22
N VAL A 117 22.11 13.47 16.09
CA VAL A 117 21.92 14.33 14.92
C VAL A 117 23.15 15.22 14.68
N LYS A 118 23.62 15.94 15.70
CA LYS A 118 24.84 16.76 15.61
C LYS A 118 26.06 15.92 15.22
N LEU A 119 26.17 14.72 15.79
CA LEU A 119 27.27 13.80 15.50
C LEU A 119 27.25 13.33 14.04
N LEU A 120 26.10 12.90 13.51
CA LEU A 120 25.92 12.46 12.12
C LEU A 120 26.24 13.60 11.15
N LEU A 121 25.66 14.79 11.38
CA LEU A 121 25.89 15.97 10.54
C LEU A 121 27.36 16.40 10.55
N SER A 122 28.03 16.38 11.71
CA SER A 122 29.46 16.69 11.81
C SER A 122 30.37 15.70 11.07
N HIS A 123 29.87 14.50 10.76
CA HIS A 123 30.56 13.48 9.96
C HIS A 123 30.09 13.44 8.50
N GLY A 124 29.38 14.48 8.05
CA GLY A 124 28.99 14.66 6.65
C GLY A 124 27.72 13.92 6.25
N ALA A 125 26.82 13.62 7.19
CA ALA A 125 25.48 13.17 6.84
C ALA A 125 24.78 14.19 5.94
N ASN A 126 24.13 13.72 4.89
CA ASN A 126 23.31 14.56 4.03
C ASN A 126 22.07 15.03 4.80
N VAL A 127 22.07 16.31 5.18
CA VAL A 127 20.95 16.96 5.87
C VAL A 127 19.64 16.94 5.07
N ASN A 128 19.75 16.81 3.75
CA ASN A 128 18.65 16.75 2.79
C ASN A 128 18.52 15.35 2.16
N ALA A 129 18.94 14.30 2.88
CA ALA A 129 18.65 12.93 2.47
C ALA A 129 17.15 12.78 2.27
N LYS A 130 16.74 12.03 1.23
CA LYS A 130 15.35 11.75 0.92
C LYS A 130 15.08 10.27 1.08
N ASP A 131 14.00 9.93 1.77
CA ASP A 131 13.49 8.56 1.81
C ASP A 131 12.65 8.25 0.54
N ASN A 132 11.99 7.10 0.52
CA ASN A 132 11.22 6.66 -0.64
C ASN A 132 9.98 7.54 -0.92
N GLU A 133 9.46 8.26 0.08
CA GLU A 133 8.36 9.21 -0.04
C GLU A 133 8.87 10.66 -0.19
N LEU A 134 10.17 10.81 -0.47
CA LEU A 134 10.86 12.09 -0.60
C LEU A 134 10.84 12.95 0.67
N TRP A 135 10.54 12.36 1.83
CA TRP A 135 10.68 13.03 3.11
C TRP A 135 12.14 13.29 3.41
N THR A 136 12.41 14.43 4.03
CA THR A 136 13.74 14.80 4.52
C THR A 136 13.77 14.74 6.05
N PRO A 137 14.95 14.72 6.68
CA PRO A 137 15.05 14.83 8.14
C PRO A 137 14.34 16.05 8.72
N LEU A 138 14.21 17.13 7.93
CA LEU A 138 13.46 18.33 8.33
C LEU A 138 11.95 18.09 8.36
N HIS A 139 11.38 17.32 7.42
CA HIS A 139 9.98 16.89 7.50
C HIS A 139 9.73 16.12 8.80
N ALA A 140 10.56 15.11 9.08
CA ALA A 140 10.43 14.32 10.31
C ALA A 140 10.51 15.18 11.59
N ALA A 141 11.48 16.09 11.68
CA ALA A 141 11.62 16.97 12.84
C ALA A 141 10.44 17.95 12.99
N ALA A 142 9.89 18.44 11.87
CA ALA A 142 8.76 19.37 11.86
C ALA A 142 7.45 18.67 12.24
N THR A 143 7.14 17.52 11.64
CA THR A 143 5.95 16.70 11.97
C THR A 143 5.92 16.30 13.44
N CYS A 144 7.07 16.03 14.04
CA CYS A 144 7.14 15.69 15.47
C CYS A 144 7.26 16.90 16.41
N GLY A 145 7.31 18.14 15.90
CA GLY A 145 7.40 19.36 16.73
C GLY A 145 8.74 19.55 17.45
N HIS A 146 9.84 19.02 16.92
CA HIS A 146 11.15 19.07 17.57
C HIS A 146 11.92 20.35 17.23
N ILE A 147 11.55 21.47 17.87
CA ILE A 147 12.10 22.82 17.65
C ILE A 147 13.64 22.85 17.58
N ASN A 148 14.32 22.18 18.51
CA ASN A 148 15.79 22.22 18.57
C ASN A 148 16.41 21.50 17.37
N LEU A 149 15.83 20.39 16.94
CA LEU A 149 16.27 19.66 15.76
C LEU A 149 16.04 20.47 14.49
N VAL A 150 14.89 21.12 14.34
CA VAL A 150 14.63 22.05 13.23
C VAL A 150 15.73 23.12 13.17
N LYS A 151 16.05 23.76 14.29
CA LYS A 151 17.13 24.77 14.35
C LYS A 151 18.50 24.18 13.95
N ILE A 152 18.83 22.98 14.43
CA ILE A 152 20.08 22.30 14.07
C ILE A 152 20.10 22.00 12.56
N LEU A 153 19.06 21.40 12.02
CA LEU A 153 18.98 21.03 10.60
C LEU A 153 19.12 22.26 9.70
N VAL A 154 18.38 23.34 9.99
CA VAL A 154 18.47 24.61 9.24
C VAL A 154 19.89 25.20 9.32
N GLN A 155 20.55 25.15 10.48
CA GLN A 155 21.96 25.59 10.61
C GLN A 155 22.92 24.79 9.74
N TYR A 156 22.63 23.51 9.49
CA TYR A 156 23.42 22.65 8.60
C TYR A 156 22.98 22.71 7.13
N GLY A 157 22.06 23.61 6.77
CA GLY A 157 21.64 23.83 5.39
C GLY A 157 20.49 22.92 4.93
N ALA A 158 19.60 22.54 5.84
CA ALA A 158 18.36 21.88 5.47
C ALA A 158 17.54 22.77 4.52
N ASP A 159 17.00 22.16 3.46
CA ASP A 159 16.15 22.81 2.48
C ASP A 159 14.73 22.95 3.03
N LEU A 160 14.35 24.19 3.33
CA LEU A 160 13.00 24.55 3.81
C LEU A 160 11.92 24.39 2.74
N LEU A 161 12.31 24.32 1.46
CA LEU A 161 11.42 24.18 0.31
C LEU A 161 11.41 22.75 -0.26
N ALA A 162 11.99 21.79 0.47
CA ALA A 162 11.90 20.40 0.08
C ALA A 162 10.43 19.97 0.06
N VAL A 163 10.00 19.37 -1.04
CA VAL A 163 8.63 18.86 -1.23
C VAL A 163 8.69 17.33 -1.21
N ASN A 164 7.82 16.71 -0.41
CA ASN A 164 7.65 15.25 -0.34
C ASN A 164 6.77 14.73 -1.50
N SER A 165 6.46 13.43 -1.53
CA SER A 165 5.60 12.82 -2.55
C SER A 165 4.18 13.39 -2.59
N ASP A 166 3.67 13.87 -1.46
CA ASP A 166 2.30 14.39 -1.32
C ASP A 166 2.20 15.89 -1.67
N GLY A 167 3.31 16.53 -2.02
CA GLY A 167 3.34 17.98 -2.30
C GLY A 167 3.52 18.87 -1.06
N ASN A 168 3.76 18.28 0.10
CA ASN A 168 3.94 18.99 1.36
C ASN A 168 5.40 19.39 1.59
N MET A 169 5.59 20.59 2.14
CA MET A 169 6.85 21.08 2.69
C MET A 169 6.87 20.85 4.22
N PRO A 170 8.04 20.92 4.89
CA PRO A 170 8.11 20.65 6.33
C PRO A 170 7.18 21.51 7.19
N TYR A 171 6.93 22.76 6.80
CA TYR A 171 6.03 23.65 7.54
C TYR A 171 4.55 23.29 7.39
N ASP A 172 4.14 22.65 6.27
CA ASP A 172 2.75 22.23 6.06
C ASP A 172 2.34 21.10 7.01
N LEU A 173 3.32 20.28 7.44
CA LEU A 173 3.12 19.11 8.31
C LEU A 173 3.28 19.42 9.80
N CYS A 174 3.68 20.64 10.16
CA CYS A 174 4.02 21.01 11.53
C CYS A 174 2.79 21.47 12.30
N GLU A 175 2.26 20.62 13.18
CA GLU A 175 1.10 20.97 14.04
C GLU A 175 1.49 21.76 15.29
N ASP A 176 2.77 21.71 15.71
CA ASP A 176 3.26 22.43 16.89
C ASP A 176 3.54 23.91 16.55
N GLU A 177 2.68 24.81 17.04
CA GLU A 177 2.76 26.26 16.78
C GLU A 177 4.15 26.88 17.04
N PRO A 178 4.84 26.59 18.17
CA PRO A 178 6.19 27.12 18.40
C PRO A 178 7.23 26.60 17.39
N THR A 179 7.12 25.36 16.94
CA THR A 179 8.00 24.81 15.90
C THR A 179 7.71 25.45 14.55
N LEU A 180 6.43 25.62 14.21
CA LEU A 180 5.99 26.27 12.99
C LEU A 180 6.50 27.71 12.91
N ASP A 181 6.34 28.51 13.98
CA ASP A 181 6.85 29.89 14.05
C ASP A 181 8.36 29.96 13.79
N VAL A 182 9.13 28.98 14.27
CA VAL A 182 10.57 28.91 14.00
C VAL A 182 10.85 28.61 12.53
N ILE A 183 10.11 27.69 11.91
CA ILE A 183 10.27 27.36 10.49
C ILE A 183 9.91 28.57 9.63
N GLU A 184 8.76 29.20 9.86
CA GLU A 184 8.29 30.40 9.16
C GLU A 184 9.27 31.56 9.31
N THR A 185 9.76 31.79 10.53
CA THR A 185 10.79 32.79 10.81
C THR A 185 12.07 32.50 10.02
N CYS A 186 12.52 31.25 9.98
CA CYS A 186 13.68 30.84 9.18
C CYS A 186 13.44 31.06 7.68
N MET A 187 12.25 30.76 7.16
CA MET A 187 11.89 31.00 5.76
C MET A 187 11.91 32.50 5.43
N ALA A 188 11.35 33.34 6.31
CA ALA A 188 11.37 34.79 6.15
C ALA A 188 12.81 35.34 6.17
N TYR A 189 13.68 34.84 7.05
CA TYR A 189 15.10 35.24 7.08
C TYR A 189 15.87 34.83 5.81
N GLN A 190 15.48 33.74 5.15
CA GLN A 190 16.05 33.33 3.87
C GLN A 190 15.41 34.07 2.68
N GLY A 191 14.41 34.93 2.90
CA GLY A 191 13.72 35.66 1.85
C GLY A 191 12.86 34.75 0.97
N ILE A 192 12.38 33.63 1.51
CA ILE A 192 11.48 32.72 0.80
C ILE A 192 10.13 33.43 0.64
N THR A 193 9.72 33.64 -0.61
CA THR A 193 8.42 34.26 -0.93
C THR A 193 7.38 33.21 -1.31
N GLN A 194 6.10 33.60 -1.28
CA GLN A 194 5.02 32.71 -1.72
C GLN A 194 5.17 32.29 -3.18
N GLU A 195 5.70 33.17 -4.04
CA GLU A 195 5.99 32.83 -5.43
C GLU A 195 7.03 31.72 -5.54
N LYS A 196 8.07 31.76 -4.68
CA LYS A 196 9.11 30.72 -4.67
C LYS A 196 8.56 29.38 -4.16
N ILE A 197 7.70 29.41 -3.17
CA ILE A 197 6.98 28.20 -2.69
C ILE A 197 6.16 27.60 -3.83
N ASN A 198 5.36 28.42 -4.51
CA ASN A 198 4.52 27.97 -5.63
C ASN A 198 5.36 27.43 -6.81
N GLU A 199 6.51 28.07 -7.11
CA GLU A 199 7.46 27.61 -8.12
C GLU A 199 8.00 26.22 -7.77
N MET A 200 8.42 26.00 -6.52
CA MET A 200 8.97 24.71 -6.08
C MET A 200 7.91 23.60 -6.07
N ARG A 201 6.67 23.89 -5.67
CA ARG A 201 5.55 22.94 -5.76
C ARG A 201 5.19 22.57 -7.21
N ALA A 202 5.27 23.53 -8.13
CA ALA A 202 4.98 23.30 -9.54
C ALA A 202 6.14 22.65 -10.31
N ALA A 203 7.36 22.61 -9.75
CA ALA A 203 8.54 22.12 -10.44
C ALA A 203 8.43 20.66 -10.93
N PRO A 204 7.87 19.70 -10.16
CA PRO A 204 7.71 18.33 -10.64
C PRO A 204 6.81 18.23 -11.88
N GLU A 205 5.66 18.92 -11.88
CA GLU A 205 4.77 18.97 -13.05
C GLU A 205 5.47 19.63 -14.25
N GLN A 206 6.17 20.75 -14.03
CA GLN A 206 6.89 21.45 -15.09
C GLN A 206 7.98 20.59 -15.72
N GLN A 207 8.70 19.82 -14.90
CA GLN A 207 9.70 18.88 -15.38
C GLN A 207 9.06 17.79 -16.23
N MET A 208 7.95 17.20 -15.77
CA MET A 208 7.22 16.20 -16.55
C MET A 208 6.72 16.77 -17.90
N ILE A 209 6.19 17.99 -17.93
CA ILE A 209 5.77 18.66 -19.17
C ILE A 209 6.95 18.86 -20.11
N ALA A 210 8.11 19.29 -19.60
CA ALA A 210 9.32 19.47 -20.39
C ALA A 210 9.80 18.14 -21.00
N ASP A 211 9.74 17.06 -20.22
CA ASP A 211 10.08 15.71 -20.67
C ASP A 211 9.10 15.21 -21.74
N ILE A 212 7.79 15.41 -21.56
CA ILE A 212 6.76 15.09 -22.56
C ILE A 212 7.01 15.85 -23.87
N HIS A 213 7.31 17.15 -23.81
CA HIS A 213 7.65 17.93 -25.00
C HIS A 213 8.89 17.38 -25.72
N CYS A 214 9.91 16.94 -24.98
CA CYS A 214 11.08 16.31 -25.57
C CYS A 214 10.74 14.97 -26.24
N MET A 215 9.88 14.15 -25.63
CA MET A 215 9.40 12.89 -26.19
C MET A 215 8.62 13.10 -27.50
N ILE A 216 7.72 14.11 -27.52
CA ILE A 216 6.97 14.49 -28.72
C ILE A 216 7.91 14.93 -29.84
N ALA A 217 8.89 15.79 -29.52
CA ALA A 217 9.87 16.28 -30.50
C ALA A 217 10.74 15.14 -31.08
N ALA A 218 11.03 14.12 -30.27
CA ALA A 218 11.75 12.92 -30.69
C ALA A 218 10.87 11.89 -31.44
N GLY A 219 9.55 12.10 -31.50
CA GLY A 219 8.59 11.16 -32.09
C GLY A 219 8.48 9.84 -31.30
N GLN A 220 8.69 9.90 -29.98
CA GLN A 220 8.55 8.75 -29.10
C GLN A 220 7.08 8.45 -28.80
N ASP A 221 6.80 7.20 -28.48
CA ASP A 221 5.47 6.79 -28.02
C ASP A 221 5.23 7.28 -26.58
N LEU A 222 4.13 8.01 -26.38
CA LEU A 222 3.74 8.54 -25.08
C LEU A 222 3.00 7.50 -24.22
N ASP A 223 2.52 6.41 -24.83
CA ASP A 223 1.90 5.26 -24.15
C ASP A 223 2.96 4.28 -23.59
N TRP A 224 4.21 4.73 -23.42
CA TRP A 224 5.24 3.88 -22.83
C TRP A 224 4.87 3.52 -21.38
N ILE A 225 5.23 2.30 -21.00
CA ILE A 225 4.97 1.75 -19.65
C ILE A 225 6.27 1.55 -18.90
N ASP A 226 6.26 1.90 -17.62
CA ASP A 226 7.39 1.72 -16.72
C ASP A 226 7.56 0.26 -16.24
N ALA A 227 8.48 0.09 -15.30
CA ALA A 227 8.76 -1.21 -14.71
C ALA A 227 7.58 -1.76 -13.89
N GLN A 228 6.54 -0.99 -13.59
CA GLN A 228 5.33 -1.38 -12.88
C GLN A 228 4.11 -1.48 -13.83
N GLY A 229 4.32 -1.23 -15.13
CA GLY A 229 3.26 -1.20 -16.13
C GLY A 229 2.49 0.12 -16.18
N ALA A 230 2.91 1.14 -15.42
CA ALA A 230 2.25 2.44 -15.37
C ALA A 230 2.70 3.33 -16.53
N THR A 231 1.74 4.05 -17.11
CA THR A 231 2.01 5.06 -18.15
C THR A 231 2.25 6.44 -17.54
N LEU A 232 2.76 7.39 -18.33
CA LEU A 232 2.84 8.79 -17.90
C LEU A 232 1.49 9.34 -17.43
N LEU A 233 0.38 8.89 -18.02
CA LEU A 233 -0.94 9.32 -17.59
C LEU A 233 -1.32 8.79 -16.20
N HIS A 234 -0.83 7.62 -15.78
CA HIS A 234 -0.99 7.15 -14.40
C HIS A 234 -0.26 8.06 -13.41
N VAL A 235 0.99 8.41 -13.73
CA VAL A 235 1.80 9.30 -12.89
C VAL A 235 1.15 10.69 -12.80
N ALA A 236 0.72 11.26 -13.92
CA ALA A 236 -0.02 12.53 -13.93
C ALA A 236 -1.33 12.42 -13.15
N GLY A 237 -2.04 11.29 -13.29
CA GLY A 237 -3.26 10.96 -12.57
C GLY A 237 -3.10 10.97 -11.05
N ALA A 238 -2.10 10.24 -10.54
CA ALA A 238 -1.81 10.13 -9.11
C ALA A 238 -1.43 11.48 -8.47
N ASN A 239 -0.60 12.27 -9.17
CA ASN A 239 -0.09 13.54 -8.66
C ASN A 239 -1.02 14.75 -8.92
N GLY A 240 -2.10 14.56 -9.69
CA GLY A 240 -2.99 15.67 -10.05
C GLY A 240 -2.37 16.68 -11.04
N PHE A 241 -1.39 16.27 -11.84
CA PHE A 241 -0.71 17.12 -12.83
C PHE A 241 -1.59 17.39 -14.06
N LEU A 242 -2.59 18.26 -13.88
CA LEU A 242 -3.61 18.57 -14.88
C LEU A 242 -3.02 18.98 -16.22
N ARG A 243 -2.01 19.86 -16.22
CA ARG A 243 -1.46 20.40 -17.47
C ARG A 243 -0.66 19.35 -18.22
N ALA A 244 0.02 18.46 -17.50
CA ALA A 244 0.70 17.31 -18.10
C ALA A 244 -0.33 16.32 -18.69
N ALA A 245 -1.41 16.02 -17.95
CA ALA A 245 -2.47 15.14 -18.41
C ALA A 245 -3.19 15.69 -19.65
N GLU A 246 -3.55 16.98 -19.66
CA GLU A 246 -4.14 17.66 -20.84
C GLU A 246 -3.23 17.50 -22.06
N LEU A 247 -1.93 17.76 -21.91
CA LEU A 247 -0.96 17.63 -22.99
C LEU A 247 -0.89 16.20 -23.54
N LEU A 248 -0.90 15.18 -22.66
CA LEU A 248 -0.90 13.77 -23.05
C LEU A 248 -2.20 13.40 -23.80
N LEU A 249 -3.35 13.81 -23.28
CA LEU A 249 -4.66 13.51 -23.84
C LEU A 249 -4.87 14.19 -25.20
N ASP A 250 -4.36 15.41 -25.39
CA ASP A 250 -4.37 16.12 -26.68
C ASP A 250 -3.58 15.38 -27.77
N HIS A 251 -2.57 14.59 -27.37
CA HIS A 251 -1.77 13.75 -28.28
C HIS A 251 -2.33 12.33 -28.44
N GLY A 252 -3.52 12.05 -27.88
CA GLY A 252 -4.24 10.79 -28.11
C GLY A 252 -3.74 9.59 -27.29
N VAL A 253 -3.09 9.84 -26.16
CA VAL A 253 -2.70 8.81 -25.17
C VAL A 253 -3.93 8.03 -24.70
N ARG A 254 -3.76 6.72 -24.49
CA ARG A 254 -4.86 5.84 -24.07
C ARG A 254 -5.18 6.02 -22.58
N VAL A 255 -6.47 6.18 -22.28
CA VAL A 255 -6.99 6.35 -20.91
C VAL A 255 -7.35 5.03 -20.21
N ASP A 256 -7.34 3.92 -20.94
CA ASP A 256 -7.77 2.59 -20.49
C ASP A 256 -6.61 1.60 -20.29
N VAL A 257 -5.36 2.09 -20.34
CA VAL A 257 -4.19 1.26 -20.08
C VAL A 257 -4.20 0.85 -18.62
N LYS A 258 -3.92 -0.42 -18.35
CA LYS A 258 -3.84 -0.96 -17.00
C LYS A 258 -2.40 -1.26 -16.61
N ASP A 259 -2.03 -0.86 -15.40
CA ASP A 259 -0.78 -1.29 -14.78
C ASP A 259 -0.86 -2.74 -14.24
N TRP A 260 0.16 -3.18 -13.49
CA TRP A 260 0.21 -4.54 -12.94
C TRP A 260 -0.87 -4.84 -11.89
N ASP A 261 -1.33 -3.82 -11.17
CA ASP A 261 -2.43 -3.94 -10.21
C ASP A 261 -3.80 -3.81 -10.89
N GLY A 262 -3.80 -3.64 -12.22
CA GLY A 262 -5.00 -3.50 -13.04
C GLY A 262 -5.60 -2.10 -12.94
N TRP A 263 -4.86 -1.13 -12.42
CA TRP A 263 -5.30 0.25 -12.28
C TRP A 263 -5.24 0.94 -13.63
N GLU A 264 -6.31 1.65 -13.96
CA GLU A 264 -6.29 2.68 -15.02
C GLU A 264 -5.91 4.04 -14.41
N PRO A 265 -5.48 5.04 -15.20
CA PRO A 265 -5.14 6.37 -14.68
C PRO A 265 -6.23 7.01 -13.80
N LEU A 266 -7.50 6.68 -14.06
CA LEU A 266 -8.63 7.13 -13.24
C LEU A 266 -8.64 6.50 -11.83
N HIS A 267 -8.18 5.26 -11.66
CA HIS A 267 -8.04 4.65 -10.34
C HIS A 267 -6.95 5.36 -9.53
N ALA A 268 -5.83 5.68 -10.17
CA ALA A 268 -4.75 6.45 -9.53
C ALA A 268 -5.22 7.84 -9.10
N ALA A 269 -5.89 8.58 -9.99
CA ALA A 269 -6.50 9.86 -9.64
C ALA A 269 -7.54 9.71 -8.52
N ALA A 270 -8.26 8.59 -8.48
CA ALA A 270 -9.30 8.38 -7.50
C ALA A 270 -8.80 8.04 -6.10
N PHE A 271 -7.76 7.21 -6.02
CA PHE A 271 -7.11 6.82 -4.77
C PHE A 271 -6.50 8.04 -4.06
N TRP A 272 -5.86 8.94 -4.82
CA TRP A 272 -5.23 10.15 -4.30
C TRP A 272 -6.15 11.38 -4.26
N GLY A 273 -7.46 11.21 -4.47
CA GLY A 273 -8.44 12.31 -4.31
C GLY A 273 -8.33 13.44 -5.34
N GLN A 274 -7.77 13.20 -6.53
CA GLN A 274 -7.52 14.23 -7.53
C GLN A 274 -8.80 14.56 -8.32
N MET A 275 -9.67 15.40 -7.73
CA MET A 275 -11.02 15.70 -8.23
C MET A 275 -11.05 16.20 -9.68
N GLN A 276 -10.28 17.26 -9.97
CA GLN A 276 -10.25 17.88 -11.30
C GLN A 276 -9.63 16.94 -12.34
N MET A 277 -8.67 16.12 -11.93
CA MET A 277 -8.05 15.12 -12.80
C MET A 277 -9.06 14.04 -13.20
N ALA A 278 -9.89 13.57 -12.26
CA ALA A 278 -10.94 12.62 -12.55
C ALA A 278 -11.98 13.19 -13.54
N GLU A 279 -12.38 14.46 -13.40
CA GLU A 279 -13.26 15.12 -14.36
C GLU A 279 -12.64 15.16 -15.76
N LEU A 280 -11.37 15.55 -15.86
CA LEU A 280 -10.62 15.59 -17.11
C LEU A 280 -10.58 14.21 -17.78
N LEU A 281 -10.17 13.17 -17.05
CA LEU A 281 -10.08 11.80 -17.57
C LEU A 281 -11.45 11.27 -18.03
N VAL A 282 -12.52 11.50 -17.27
CA VAL A 282 -13.88 11.08 -17.65
C VAL A 282 -14.36 11.84 -18.90
N SER A 283 -14.02 13.12 -19.04
CA SER A 283 -14.35 13.89 -20.25
C SER A 283 -13.66 13.35 -21.51
N HIS A 284 -12.48 12.74 -21.36
CA HIS A 284 -11.74 12.04 -22.42
C HIS A 284 -12.10 10.55 -22.54
N GLY A 285 -13.12 10.07 -21.83
CA GLY A 285 -13.69 8.74 -22.02
C GLY A 285 -13.18 7.65 -21.07
N ALA A 286 -12.52 8.00 -19.96
CA ALA A 286 -12.14 7.04 -18.93
C ALA A 286 -13.37 6.33 -18.32
N SER A 287 -13.22 5.05 -18.01
CA SER A 287 -14.33 4.21 -17.55
C SER A 287 -14.51 4.29 -16.03
N LEU A 288 -15.63 4.85 -15.58
CA LEU A 288 -16.04 4.86 -14.17
C LEU A 288 -16.47 3.48 -13.63
N SER A 289 -16.59 2.49 -14.52
CA SER A 289 -16.94 1.10 -14.17
C SER A 289 -15.80 0.12 -14.40
N ALA A 290 -14.59 0.63 -14.68
CA ALA A 290 -13.40 -0.21 -14.76
C ALA A 290 -13.12 -0.85 -13.39
N ARG A 291 -12.44 -2.00 -13.43
CA ARG A 291 -12.16 -2.84 -12.28
C ARG A 291 -10.67 -3.17 -12.23
N THR A 292 -10.09 -3.06 -11.05
CA THR A 292 -8.72 -3.46 -10.74
C THR A 292 -8.60 -4.98 -10.67
N SER A 293 -7.38 -5.49 -10.45
CA SER A 293 -7.13 -6.91 -10.19
C SER A 293 -7.85 -7.44 -8.94
N MET A 294 -8.20 -6.54 -8.00
CA MET A 294 -8.95 -6.85 -6.78
C MET A 294 -10.46 -6.62 -6.91
N ASP A 295 -10.95 -6.39 -8.14
CA ASP A 295 -12.38 -6.15 -8.44
C ASP A 295 -12.96 -4.84 -7.86
N GLU A 296 -12.09 -3.85 -7.62
CA GLU A 296 -12.45 -2.54 -7.07
C GLU A 296 -12.68 -1.54 -8.21
N MET A 297 -13.73 -0.72 -8.10
CA MET A 297 -13.98 0.40 -9.01
C MET A 297 -13.27 1.67 -8.52
N PRO A 298 -13.07 2.70 -9.36
CA PRO A 298 -12.46 3.96 -8.92
C PRO A 298 -13.14 4.58 -7.68
N ILE A 299 -14.48 4.47 -7.57
CA ILE A 299 -15.24 4.97 -6.41
C ILE A 299 -14.98 4.20 -5.11
N ASP A 300 -14.62 2.92 -5.21
CA ASP A 300 -14.37 2.07 -4.04
C ASP A 300 -13.01 2.40 -3.39
N LEU A 301 -12.08 2.96 -4.17
CA LEU A 301 -10.75 3.40 -3.74
C LEU A 301 -10.75 4.76 -3.05
N CYS A 302 -11.81 5.56 -3.21
CA CYS A 302 -11.90 6.89 -2.61
C CYS A 302 -12.08 6.79 -1.10
N GLU A 303 -11.24 7.50 -0.33
CA GLU A 303 -11.52 7.72 1.09
C GLU A 303 -12.51 8.89 1.28
N GLU A 304 -12.29 9.99 0.55
CA GLU A 304 -13.05 11.23 0.68
C GLU A 304 -14.49 11.14 0.17
N GLU A 305 -15.46 11.54 1.02
CA GLU A 305 -16.89 11.49 0.69
C GLU A 305 -17.29 12.48 -0.41
N GLU A 306 -16.68 13.66 -0.41
CA GLU A 306 -16.94 14.70 -1.42
C GLU A 306 -16.55 14.22 -2.82
N PHE A 307 -15.44 13.50 -2.92
CA PHE A 307 -14.98 12.93 -4.18
C PHE A 307 -15.82 11.73 -4.64
N LYS A 308 -16.36 10.91 -3.73
CA LYS A 308 -17.37 9.88 -4.08
C LYS A 308 -18.62 10.50 -4.69
N VAL A 309 -19.11 11.59 -4.12
CA VAL A 309 -20.27 12.33 -4.67
C VAL A 309 -19.97 12.80 -6.08
N LEU A 310 -18.79 13.37 -6.33
CA LEU A 310 -18.36 13.77 -7.67
C LEU A 310 -18.38 12.60 -8.66
N LEU A 311 -17.78 11.45 -8.31
CA LEU A 311 -17.75 10.28 -9.20
C LEU A 311 -19.15 9.74 -9.49
N LEU A 312 -20.06 9.76 -8.52
CA LEU A 312 -21.47 9.38 -8.72
C LEU A 312 -22.18 10.34 -9.66
N GLU A 313 -21.95 11.65 -9.52
CA GLU A 313 -22.49 12.65 -10.44
C GLU A 313 -21.96 12.47 -11.86
N LEU A 314 -20.65 12.26 -12.01
CA LEU A 314 -20.01 12.01 -13.30
C LEU A 314 -20.57 10.74 -13.94
N LYS A 315 -20.76 9.67 -13.16
CA LYS A 315 -21.40 8.42 -13.62
C LYS A 315 -22.82 8.66 -14.08
N HIS A 316 -23.62 9.40 -13.32
CA HIS A 316 -24.99 9.74 -13.70
C HIS A 316 -25.04 10.57 -15.00
N LYS A 317 -24.21 11.61 -15.10
CA LYS A 317 -24.10 12.45 -16.30
C LYS A 317 -23.70 11.61 -17.52
N HIS A 318 -22.71 10.72 -17.38
CA HIS A 318 -22.26 9.83 -18.44
C HIS A 318 -23.36 8.84 -18.87
N ASP A 319 -24.07 8.21 -17.92
CA ASP A 319 -25.20 7.31 -18.19
C ASP A 319 -26.34 8.00 -18.93
N VAL A 320 -26.66 9.25 -18.57
CA VAL A 320 -27.70 10.04 -19.23
C VAL A 320 -27.30 10.34 -20.67
N ILE A 321 -26.05 10.73 -20.91
CA ILE A 321 -25.51 10.97 -22.25
C ILE A 321 -25.59 9.68 -23.09
N MET A 322 -25.11 8.56 -22.56
CA MET A 322 -25.13 7.26 -23.28
C MET A 322 -26.56 6.81 -23.59
N LYS A 323 -27.49 6.94 -22.64
CA LYS A 323 -28.92 6.64 -22.85
C LYS A 323 -29.55 7.56 -23.90
N SER A 324 -29.16 8.83 -23.96
CA SER A 324 -29.68 9.76 -24.99
C SER A 324 -29.15 9.42 -26.39
N GLN A 325 -27.86 9.08 -26.51
CA GLN A 325 -27.25 8.69 -27.78
C GLN A 325 -27.83 7.37 -28.32
N LEU A 326 -28.11 6.40 -27.46
CA LEU A 326 -28.81 5.16 -27.81
C LEU A 326 -30.21 5.42 -28.36
N ARG A 327 -30.97 6.36 -27.76
CA ARG A 327 -32.29 6.77 -28.27
C ARG A 327 -32.18 7.43 -29.65
N HIS A 328 -31.14 8.24 -29.90
CA HIS A 328 -30.88 8.84 -31.21
C HIS A 328 -30.48 7.82 -32.28
N LYS A 329 -29.63 6.81 -31.96
CA LYS A 329 -29.31 5.71 -32.88
C LYS A 329 -30.54 4.84 -33.21
N SER A 330 -31.43 4.60 -32.24
CA SER A 330 -32.69 3.85 -32.46
C SER A 330 -33.75 4.59 -33.30
N SER A 331 -33.68 5.93 -33.35
CA SER A 331 -34.61 6.77 -34.10
C SER A 331 -34.11 7.05 -35.52
N LEU A 332 -32.79 7.10 -35.73
CA LEU A 332 -32.17 7.14 -37.07
C LEU A 332 -32.32 5.81 -37.83
N SER A 333 -32.30 4.66 -37.14
CA SER A 333 -32.60 3.36 -37.77
C SER A 333 -34.06 3.20 -38.21
N ARG A 334 -34.99 4.07 -37.78
CA ARG A 334 -36.41 4.03 -38.17
C ARG A 334 -36.77 4.98 -39.32
N ARG A 335 -35.80 5.70 -39.87
CA ARG A 335 -36.02 6.68 -40.96
C ARG A 335 -35.33 6.29 -42.27
N THR A 336 -35.36 5.01 -42.65
CA THR A 336 -35.03 4.56 -44.02
C THR A 336 -36.00 3.48 -44.51
N SER A 337 -37.30 3.77 -44.45
CA SER A 337 -38.29 2.99 -45.21
C SER A 337 -39.47 3.85 -45.61
N SER A 338 -39.24 4.78 -46.54
CA SER A 338 -40.31 5.42 -47.31
C SER A 338 -40.04 5.22 -48.80
N ALA A 339 -40.52 4.09 -49.33
CA ALA A 339 -40.79 3.92 -50.76
C ALA A 339 -42.21 3.35 -50.88
N GLY A 340 -43.05 4.05 -51.63
CA GLY A 340 -44.49 3.99 -51.52
C GLY A 340 -45.19 2.86 -52.28
N SER A 341 -46.51 2.88 -52.05
CA SER A 341 -47.60 2.44 -52.94
C SER A 341 -47.85 0.95 -53.15
N ARG A 342 -49.13 0.60 -52.88
CA ARG A 342 -49.96 -0.45 -53.50
C ARG A 342 -49.72 -1.91 -53.11
N GLY A 343 -50.75 -2.46 -52.47
CA GLY A 343 -51.15 -3.86 -52.63
C GLY A 343 -51.20 -4.65 -51.33
N LYS A 344 -52.41 -4.99 -50.88
CA LYS A 344 -52.64 -6.10 -49.95
C LYS A 344 -52.08 -7.37 -50.59
N VAL A 345 -50.97 -7.91 -50.05
CA VAL A 345 -50.56 -9.30 -50.29
C VAL A 345 -50.14 -9.89 -48.95
N VAL A 346 -51.04 -10.69 -48.38
CA VAL A 346 -50.73 -11.61 -47.28
C VAL A 346 -49.77 -12.65 -47.84
N ARG A 347 -48.48 -12.54 -47.51
CA ARG A 347 -47.54 -13.65 -47.72
C ARG A 347 -47.85 -14.72 -46.68
N ARG A 348 -48.48 -15.80 -47.14
CA ARG A 348 -48.56 -17.04 -46.38
C ARG A 348 -47.12 -17.50 -46.12
N ALA A 349 -46.67 -17.42 -44.87
CA ALA A 349 -45.50 -18.19 -44.45
C ALA A 349 -45.78 -19.66 -44.75
N SER A 350 -44.79 -20.35 -45.33
CA SER A 350 -44.92 -21.77 -45.60
C SER A 350 -45.20 -22.51 -44.28
N LEU A 351 -46.07 -23.50 -44.29
CA LEU A 351 -46.38 -24.30 -43.09
C LEU A 351 -45.11 -24.94 -42.49
N SER A 352 -44.05 -25.11 -43.29
CA SER A 352 -42.72 -25.56 -42.86
C SER A 352 -41.94 -24.54 -42.02
N ASP A 353 -42.05 -23.24 -42.29
CA ASP A 353 -41.33 -22.22 -41.50
C ASP A 353 -41.94 -22.07 -40.11
N ARG A 354 -43.26 -22.20 -40.03
CA ARG A 354 -43.99 -22.12 -38.76
C ARG A 354 -43.74 -23.35 -37.88
N THR A 355 -43.62 -24.55 -38.46
CA THR A 355 -43.26 -25.76 -37.69
C THR A 355 -41.80 -25.77 -37.24
N ASN A 356 -40.87 -25.20 -38.01
CA ASN A 356 -39.47 -25.08 -37.61
C ASN A 356 -39.25 -24.06 -36.48
N LEU A 357 -40.02 -22.97 -36.46
CA LEU A 357 -40.03 -21.99 -35.36
C LEU A 357 -40.51 -22.64 -34.05
N TYR A 358 -41.64 -23.33 -34.08
CA TYR A 358 -42.14 -24.03 -32.89
C TYR A 358 -41.18 -25.14 -32.44
N ARG A 359 -40.57 -25.90 -33.35
CA ARG A 359 -39.58 -26.92 -32.99
C ARG A 359 -38.37 -26.31 -32.26
N LYS A 360 -37.85 -25.17 -32.74
CA LYS A 360 -36.75 -24.46 -32.06
C LYS A 360 -37.14 -23.90 -30.70
N GLU A 361 -38.37 -23.41 -30.55
CA GLU A 361 -38.88 -22.94 -29.26
C GLU A 361 -39.05 -24.11 -28.27
N TYR A 362 -39.56 -25.27 -28.72
CA TYR A 362 -39.66 -26.48 -27.89
C TYR A 362 -38.30 -27.07 -27.53
N GLU A 363 -37.31 -27.04 -28.44
CA GLU A 363 -35.92 -27.43 -28.13
C GLU A 363 -35.29 -26.50 -27.08
N GLY A 364 -35.53 -25.19 -27.19
CA GLY A 364 -35.06 -24.19 -26.22
C GLY A 364 -35.69 -24.38 -24.83
N GLU A 365 -37.01 -24.61 -24.77
CA GLU A 365 -37.68 -24.91 -23.51
C GLU A 365 -37.20 -26.25 -22.90
N ALA A 366 -37.02 -27.29 -23.71
CA ALA A 366 -36.52 -28.59 -23.23
C ALA A 366 -35.12 -28.49 -22.60
N ILE A 367 -34.23 -27.66 -23.15
CA ILE A 367 -32.89 -27.40 -22.59
C ILE A 367 -33.01 -26.71 -21.22
N LEU A 368 -33.90 -25.73 -21.08
CA LEU A 368 -34.15 -25.04 -19.82
C LEU A 368 -34.73 -25.99 -18.75
N TRP A 369 -35.64 -26.88 -19.14
CA TRP A 369 -36.19 -27.90 -18.23
C TRP A 369 -35.15 -28.95 -17.81
N GLN A 370 -34.27 -29.38 -18.72
CA GLN A 370 -33.16 -30.29 -18.38
C GLN A 370 -32.14 -29.64 -17.45
N GLN A 371 -31.79 -28.37 -17.68
CA GLN A 371 -30.89 -27.63 -16.79
C GLN A 371 -31.51 -27.41 -15.40
N ARG A 372 -32.82 -27.16 -15.33
CA ARG A 372 -33.55 -27.00 -14.08
C ARG A 372 -33.67 -28.32 -13.31
N SER A 373 -33.93 -29.44 -14.00
CA SER A 373 -33.93 -30.79 -13.41
C SER A 373 -32.53 -31.16 -12.89
N ALA A 374 -31.47 -30.89 -13.67
CA ALA A 374 -30.10 -31.14 -13.24
C ALA A 374 -29.68 -30.30 -12.01
N ALA A 375 -30.19 -29.07 -11.91
CA ALA A 375 -29.98 -28.22 -10.73
C ALA A 375 -30.77 -28.70 -9.49
N GLU A 376 -31.95 -29.30 -9.68
CA GLU A 376 -32.73 -29.93 -8.60
C GLU A 376 -32.12 -31.28 -8.16
N ASP A 377 -31.57 -32.07 -9.08
CA ASP A 377 -30.84 -33.31 -8.77
C ASP A 377 -29.52 -33.04 -8.00
N GLN A 378 -28.82 -31.94 -8.32
CA GLN A 378 -27.66 -31.51 -7.53
C GLN A 378 -28.02 -31.01 -6.12
N ARG A 379 -29.17 -30.33 -5.97
CA ARG A 379 -29.69 -29.90 -4.65
C ARG A 379 -30.19 -31.06 -3.79
N THR A 380 -30.75 -32.11 -4.39
CA THR A 380 -31.19 -33.30 -3.66
C THR A 380 -30.03 -34.26 -3.33
N SER A 381 -29.00 -34.32 -4.19
CA SER A 381 -27.76 -35.07 -3.89
C SER A 381 -26.94 -34.47 -2.75
N THR A 382 -27.01 -33.14 -2.55
CA THR A 382 -26.33 -32.45 -1.44
C THR A 382 -27.09 -32.57 -0.11
N TYR A 383 -28.39 -32.86 -0.14
CA TYR A 383 -29.21 -33.07 1.06
C TYR A 383 -29.20 -34.52 1.59
N ASN A 384 -28.86 -35.50 0.74
CA ASN A 384 -28.78 -36.93 1.11
C ASN A 384 -27.38 -37.38 1.61
N GLY A 385 -26.41 -36.45 1.73
CA GLY A 385 -25.07 -36.72 2.22
C GLY A 385 -24.90 -36.65 3.75
N ASP A 386 -25.84 -36.04 4.47
CA ASP A 386 -25.67 -35.66 5.90
C ASP A 386 -26.58 -36.42 6.89
N ILE A 387 -27.13 -37.59 6.52
CA ILE A 387 -27.90 -38.43 7.45
C ILE A 387 -27.40 -39.88 7.43
N ARG A 388 -26.35 -40.16 8.21
CA ARG A 388 -26.07 -41.49 8.78
C ARG A 388 -25.72 -41.38 10.27
N GLU A 389 -26.76 -41.59 11.05
CA GLU A 389 -26.83 -42.41 12.28
C GLU A 389 -25.89 -42.11 13.46
N THR A 390 -26.45 -41.43 14.46
CA THR A 390 -26.34 -41.89 15.86
C THR A 390 -27.75 -42.16 16.38
N ARG A 391 -28.18 -43.41 16.42
CA ARG A 391 -29.33 -43.84 17.22
C ARG A 391 -28.94 -45.07 18.04
N THR A 392 -29.04 -44.88 19.34
CA THR A 392 -28.86 -45.83 20.43
C THR A 392 -29.99 -46.88 20.42
N ASP A 393 -29.62 -48.16 20.42
CA ASP A 393 -30.54 -49.26 20.67
C ASP A 393 -30.64 -49.52 22.17
N GLN A 394 -31.87 -49.48 22.67
CA GLN A 394 -32.27 -49.85 24.01
C GLN A 394 -33.52 -50.72 23.87
N GLU A 395 -33.38 -52.05 23.98
CA GLU A 395 -34.50 -52.99 24.04
C GLU A 395 -34.46 -53.85 25.32
N ASN A 396 -35.39 -53.51 26.22
CA ASN A 396 -36.38 -54.35 26.90
C ASN A 396 -36.07 -55.78 27.43
N LYS A 397 -36.28 -55.89 28.75
CA LYS A 397 -37.22 -56.77 29.52
C LYS A 397 -36.75 -58.05 30.23
N ASP A 398 -36.86 -57.95 31.57
CA ASP A 398 -37.52 -58.86 32.54
C ASP A 398 -36.82 -60.19 32.90
N PRO A 399 -37.02 -60.74 34.13
CA PRO A 399 -38.21 -60.70 35.00
C PRO A 399 -38.16 -59.85 36.28
#